data_AF-A0A9E1ZS02-F1
#
_entry.id   AF-A0A9E1ZS02-F1
#
_cell.length_a   1.000
_cell.length_b   1.000
_cell.length_c   1.000
_cell.angle_alpha   90.00
_cell.angle_beta   90.00
_cell.angle_gamma   90.00
#
_symmetry.space_group_name_H-M   'P 1'
#
loop_
_entity.id
_entity.type
_entity.pdbx_description
1 polymer ?
#
loop_
_entity_poly.entity_id
_entity_poly.type
_entity_poly.pdbx_seq_one_letter_code
_entity_poly.pdbx_strand_id
1 'polypeptide(L)'
;MTKEIRTAVVAVGGNSLIVDELHQTIPDQYEAAVNTVKRIVDLMEAGWNVVVTHGSGPQVGYILRRSELAIDEIAPVPMDYADADIQGAVGYMFQRALHNEFVKRGLDRKSIAVVSQVLVDREDPAFENPTKPIGPQLDEETAKGRGERRGWTVKEDAGRGWRRVVPSPLPREILELEQIKLLVNEGYIVIACGGGGIPVIENKKNYLVGVEAVIDKDLASSLLAIDLKADVFVITTGVERVAIDFGTPEEKSLKSLSLDHARELYEADHFDPGSMGPKILAMIQYLENGGAKGVITSPENLIEAIEGNSGTHFVQN
;
A
#
# COMPACT_ATOMS: atom_id res chain seq x y z
N MET A 1 -8.56 -12.35 -33.31
CA MET A 1 -9.11 -12.33 -31.95
C MET A 1 -8.12 -11.58 -31.09
N THR A 2 -8.39 -10.31 -30.80
CA THR A 2 -7.60 -9.55 -29.81
C THR A 2 -7.76 -10.27 -28.48
N LYS A 3 -6.67 -10.81 -27.94
CA LYS A 3 -6.66 -11.43 -26.62
C LYS A 3 -7.12 -10.35 -25.64
N GLU A 4 -8.22 -10.59 -24.93
CA GLU A 4 -8.73 -9.68 -23.91
C GLU A 4 -7.63 -9.54 -22.85
N ILE A 5 -7.08 -8.33 -22.72
CA ILE A 5 -5.93 -8.08 -21.85
C ILE A 5 -6.47 -7.90 -20.44
N ARG A 6 -6.11 -8.83 -19.56
CA ARG A 6 -6.54 -8.80 -18.15
C ARG A 6 -5.64 -7.89 -17.34
N THR A 7 -6.21 -7.10 -16.45
CA THR A 7 -5.48 -6.16 -15.59
C THR A 7 -5.43 -6.68 -14.15
N ALA A 8 -4.22 -6.73 -13.59
CA ALA A 8 -3.96 -7.02 -12.19
C ALA A 8 -3.47 -5.76 -11.48
N VAL A 9 -4.14 -5.38 -10.38
CA VAL A 9 -3.60 -4.39 -9.43
C VAL A 9 -2.95 -5.15 -8.30
N VAL A 10 -1.64 -4.92 -8.09
CA VAL A 10 -0.82 -5.62 -7.10
C VAL A 10 -0.34 -4.62 -6.06
N ALA A 11 -0.91 -4.71 -4.86
CA ALA A 11 -0.52 -3.91 -3.71
C ALA A 11 0.62 -4.59 -2.94
N VAL A 12 1.85 -4.11 -3.17
CA VAL A 12 3.03 -4.70 -2.54
C VAL A 12 3.19 -4.22 -1.09
N GLY A 13 3.41 -5.17 -0.18
CA GLY A 13 3.54 -4.94 1.26
C GLY A 13 4.84 -4.24 1.67
N GLY A 14 4.98 -3.92 2.97
CA GLY A 14 6.21 -3.34 3.52
C GLY A 14 7.43 -4.26 3.35
N ASN A 15 7.22 -5.58 3.38
CA ASN A 15 8.25 -6.60 3.17
C ASN A 15 8.87 -6.56 1.76
N SER A 16 8.22 -5.88 0.80
CA SER A 16 8.74 -5.69 -0.55
C SER A 16 9.82 -4.61 -0.62
N LEU A 17 9.99 -3.81 0.44
CA LEU A 17 11.04 -2.80 0.57
C LEU A 17 11.93 -3.05 1.78
N ILE A 18 11.41 -3.50 2.92
CA ILE A 18 12.23 -3.80 4.10
C ILE A 18 12.02 -5.25 4.48
N VAL A 19 13.07 -6.05 4.32
CA VAL A 19 13.01 -7.50 4.59
C VAL A 19 13.01 -7.78 6.09
N ASP A 20 13.85 -7.07 6.85
CA ASP A 20 13.96 -7.18 8.31
C ASP A 20 14.66 -5.93 8.92
N GLU A 21 14.83 -5.93 10.24
CA GLU A 21 15.43 -4.82 10.99
C GLU A 21 16.91 -4.55 10.68
N LEU A 22 17.65 -5.55 10.18
CA LEU A 22 19.06 -5.44 9.82
C LEU A 22 19.24 -4.93 8.39
N HIS A 23 18.21 -5.03 7.55
CA HIS A 23 18.24 -4.69 6.13
C HIS A 23 17.33 -3.49 5.80
N GLN A 24 17.70 -2.31 6.33
CA GLN A 24 16.90 -1.09 6.19
C GLN A 24 17.54 -0.02 5.29
N THR A 25 18.78 -0.21 4.82
CA THR A 25 19.49 0.81 4.04
C THR A 25 18.85 1.00 2.66
N ILE A 26 19.13 2.12 1.99
CA ILE A 26 18.63 2.36 0.61
C ILE A 26 19.06 1.23 -0.36
N PRO A 27 20.32 0.73 -0.34
CA PRO A 27 20.71 -0.46 -1.09
C PRO A 27 19.88 -1.71 -0.75
N ASP A 28 19.66 -2.00 0.54
CA ASP A 28 18.84 -3.16 0.95
C ASP A 28 17.41 -3.07 0.40
N GLN A 29 16.82 -1.86 0.47
CA GLN A 29 15.49 -1.62 -0.07
C GLN A 29 15.41 -1.82 -1.58
N TYR A 30 16.48 -1.46 -2.30
CA TYR A 30 16.56 -1.72 -3.73
C TYR A 30 16.65 -3.22 -4.04
N GLU A 31 17.44 -4.00 -3.29
CA GLU A 31 17.52 -5.46 -3.48
C GLU A 31 16.18 -6.15 -3.18
N ALA A 32 15.45 -5.67 -2.16
CA ALA A 32 14.08 -6.13 -1.88
C ALA A 32 13.13 -5.82 -3.06
N ALA A 33 13.22 -4.62 -3.63
CA ALA A 33 12.45 -4.25 -4.82
C ALA A 33 12.80 -5.12 -6.04
N VAL A 34 14.09 -5.43 -6.25
CA VAL A 34 14.54 -6.34 -7.34
C VAL A 34 13.88 -7.71 -7.20
N ASN A 35 13.77 -8.26 -6.00
CA ASN A 35 13.11 -9.55 -5.79
C ASN A 35 11.60 -9.49 -6.07
N THR A 36 10.94 -8.42 -5.66
CA THR A 36 9.52 -8.19 -5.94
C THR A 36 9.26 -8.03 -7.44
N VAL A 37 10.14 -7.29 -8.14
CA VAL A 37 10.05 -7.03 -9.58
C VAL A 37 10.09 -8.31 -10.40
N LYS A 38 10.89 -9.32 -10.02
CA LYS A 38 10.91 -10.62 -10.73
C LYS A 38 9.50 -11.20 -10.86
N ARG A 39 8.72 -11.15 -9.77
CA ARG A 39 7.34 -11.69 -9.71
C ARG A 39 6.35 -10.83 -10.48
N ILE A 40 6.54 -9.52 -10.48
CA ILE A 40 5.75 -8.59 -11.30
C ILE A 40 5.98 -8.86 -12.80
N VAL A 41 7.22 -9.10 -13.21
CA VAL A 41 7.55 -9.43 -14.62
C VAL A 41 7.03 -10.83 -14.99
N ASP A 42 7.09 -11.80 -14.06
CA ASP A 42 6.47 -13.12 -14.25
C ASP A 42 4.96 -12.99 -14.59
N LEU A 43 4.23 -12.12 -13.89
CA LEU A 43 2.80 -11.84 -14.20
C LEU A 43 2.59 -11.20 -15.56
N MET A 44 3.45 -10.25 -15.91
CA MET A 44 3.38 -9.59 -17.21
C MET A 44 3.61 -10.59 -18.35
N GLU A 45 4.57 -11.51 -18.21
CA GLU A 45 4.80 -12.59 -19.19
C GLU A 45 3.64 -13.60 -19.25
N ALA A 46 2.94 -13.83 -18.13
CA ALA A 46 1.69 -14.59 -18.10
C ALA A 46 0.51 -13.86 -18.80
N GLY A 47 0.74 -12.65 -19.32
CA GLY A 47 -0.19 -11.91 -20.17
C GLY A 47 -1.10 -10.94 -19.42
N TRP A 48 -0.70 -10.52 -18.22
CA TRP A 48 -1.41 -9.50 -17.45
C TRP A 48 -0.85 -8.10 -17.73
N ASN A 49 -1.75 -7.12 -17.85
CA ASN A 49 -1.40 -5.74 -17.56
C ASN A 49 -1.24 -5.61 -16.04
N VAL A 50 -0.16 -4.97 -15.58
CA VAL A 50 0.15 -4.90 -14.16
C VAL A 50 0.26 -3.46 -13.70
N VAL A 51 -0.52 -3.13 -12.69
CA VAL A 51 -0.40 -1.89 -11.91
C VAL A 51 0.11 -2.23 -10.53
N VAL A 52 1.15 -1.54 -10.11
CA VAL A 52 1.81 -1.77 -8.82
C VAL A 52 1.53 -0.58 -7.92
N THR A 53 1.00 -0.84 -6.75
CA THR A 53 1.00 0.12 -5.64
C THR A 53 1.92 -0.42 -4.55
N HIS A 54 2.42 0.43 -3.67
CA HIS A 54 3.33 0.01 -2.61
C HIS A 54 3.06 0.74 -1.30
N GLY A 55 3.48 0.14 -0.19
CA GLY A 55 3.52 0.83 1.10
C GLY A 55 4.70 1.78 1.20
N SER A 56 4.62 2.74 2.12
CA SER A 56 5.68 3.71 2.40
C SER A 56 5.93 3.96 3.90
N GLY A 57 5.20 3.29 4.80
CA GLY A 57 5.16 3.66 6.23
C GLY A 57 6.54 3.88 6.87
N PRO A 58 7.49 2.93 6.77
CA PRO A 58 8.86 3.13 7.25
C PRO A 58 9.59 4.28 6.54
N GLN A 59 9.45 4.38 5.21
CA GLN A 59 10.11 5.38 4.38
C GLN A 59 9.67 6.81 4.74
N VAL A 60 8.36 7.02 4.99
CA VAL A 60 7.79 8.30 5.48
C VAL A 60 8.41 8.64 6.81
N GLY A 61 8.45 7.65 7.70
CA GLY A 61 9.15 7.75 8.97
C GLY A 61 10.60 8.22 8.85
N TYR A 62 11.36 7.70 7.88
CA TYR A 62 12.76 8.07 7.68
C TYR A 62 12.94 9.49 7.15
N ILE A 63 12.11 9.95 6.21
CA ILE A 63 12.19 11.33 5.71
C ILE A 63 11.83 12.32 6.82
N LEU A 64 10.73 12.07 7.55
CA LEU A 64 10.36 12.89 8.69
C LEU A 64 11.45 12.88 9.74
N ARG A 65 12.07 11.72 10.02
CA ARG A 65 13.19 11.64 10.96
C ARG A 65 14.40 12.45 10.52
N ARG A 66 14.77 12.41 9.23
CA ARG A 66 15.86 13.25 8.69
C ARG A 66 15.52 14.73 8.82
N SER A 67 14.29 15.11 8.49
CA SER A 67 13.80 16.48 8.63
C SER A 67 13.84 16.96 10.09
N GLU A 68 13.46 16.11 11.04
CA GLU A 68 13.54 16.41 12.47
C GLU A 68 14.96 16.63 13.00
N LEU A 69 15.94 15.91 12.43
CA LEU A 69 17.35 16.04 12.81
C LEU A 69 17.96 17.31 12.23
N ALA A 70 17.44 17.81 11.11
CA ALA A 70 17.93 19.00 10.42
C ALA A 70 17.14 20.28 10.72
N ILE A 71 16.15 20.22 11.63
CA ILE A 71 15.16 21.30 11.84
C ILE A 71 15.78 22.64 12.30
N ASP A 72 16.94 22.60 12.96
CA ASP A 72 17.66 23.79 13.42
C ASP A 72 18.48 24.46 12.29
N GLU A 73 18.62 23.80 11.14
CA GLU A 73 19.40 24.26 9.99
C GLU A 73 18.53 24.58 8.77
N ILE A 74 17.44 23.82 8.56
CA ILE A 74 16.54 23.96 7.42
C ILE A 74 15.08 23.71 7.83
N ALA A 75 14.15 24.34 7.10
CA ALA A 75 12.72 24.16 7.32
C ALA A 75 12.31 22.68 7.21
N PRO A 76 11.38 22.22 8.07
CA PRO A 76 10.94 20.84 8.05
C PRO A 76 10.12 20.51 6.80
N VAL A 77 10.15 19.24 6.39
CA VAL A 77 9.36 18.71 5.27
C VAL A 77 7.97 18.33 5.79
N PRO A 78 6.89 18.92 5.26
CA PRO A 78 5.52 18.52 5.58
C PRO A 78 5.23 17.08 5.16
N MET A 79 4.27 16.42 5.81
CA MET A 79 3.98 15.00 5.57
C MET A 79 3.53 14.68 4.13
N ASP A 80 2.69 15.51 3.53
CA ASP A 80 2.25 15.37 2.14
C ASP A 80 3.42 15.45 1.15
N TYR A 81 4.40 16.32 1.42
CA TYR A 81 5.65 16.39 0.65
C TYR A 81 6.54 15.18 0.91
N ALA A 82 6.61 14.68 2.15
CA ALA A 82 7.35 13.46 2.46
C ALA A 82 6.77 12.24 1.71
N ASP A 83 5.44 12.14 1.58
CA ASP A 83 4.79 11.14 0.75
C ASP A 83 5.15 11.30 -0.72
N ALA A 84 5.14 12.54 -1.24
CA ALA A 84 5.54 12.83 -2.63
C ALA A 84 7.00 12.44 -2.91
N ASP A 85 7.93 12.78 -2.01
CA ASP A 85 9.34 12.39 -2.10
C ASP A 85 9.50 10.87 -2.18
N ILE A 86 8.67 10.12 -1.45
CA ILE A 86 8.74 8.65 -1.44
C ILE A 86 8.16 8.05 -2.70
N GLN A 87 7.07 8.59 -3.22
CA GLN A 87 6.56 8.15 -4.52
C GLN A 87 7.64 8.31 -5.60
N GLY A 88 8.37 9.43 -5.59
CA GLY A 88 9.53 9.62 -6.47
C GLY A 88 10.66 8.63 -6.21
N ALA A 89 11.09 8.48 -4.95
CA ALA A 89 12.22 7.64 -4.59
C ALA A 89 11.96 6.13 -4.81
N VAL A 90 10.82 5.62 -4.34
CA VAL A 90 10.43 4.22 -4.51
C VAL A 90 10.02 3.95 -5.95
N GLY A 91 9.29 4.87 -6.59
CA GLY A 91 8.99 4.80 -8.01
C GLY A 91 10.26 4.65 -8.85
N TYR A 92 11.29 5.44 -8.56
CA TYR A 92 12.62 5.30 -9.17
C TYR A 92 13.26 3.93 -8.91
N MET A 93 13.20 3.40 -7.68
CA MET A 93 13.72 2.06 -7.36
C MET A 93 13.05 0.98 -8.21
N PHE A 94 11.72 0.98 -8.27
CA PHE A 94 10.95 0.01 -9.06
C PHE A 94 11.20 0.17 -10.56
N GLN A 95 11.19 1.39 -11.09
CA GLN A 95 11.45 1.62 -12.51
C GLN A 95 12.85 1.12 -12.92
N ARG A 96 13.88 1.39 -12.10
CA ARG A 96 15.24 0.92 -12.35
C ARG A 96 15.32 -0.60 -12.29
N ALA A 97 14.71 -1.23 -11.29
CA ALA A 97 14.67 -2.68 -11.17
C ALA A 97 13.91 -3.34 -12.33
N LEU A 98 12.75 -2.80 -12.71
CA LEU A 98 11.95 -3.27 -13.85
C LEU A 98 12.73 -3.17 -15.16
N HIS A 99 13.37 -2.04 -15.42
CA HIS A 99 14.20 -1.86 -16.62
C HIS A 99 15.30 -2.93 -16.71
N ASN A 100 16.03 -3.16 -15.61
CA ASN A 100 17.09 -4.16 -15.58
C ASN A 100 16.55 -5.58 -15.79
N GLU A 101 15.39 -5.91 -15.21
CA GLU A 101 14.76 -7.22 -15.40
C GLU A 101 14.25 -7.39 -16.84
N PHE A 102 13.71 -6.34 -17.47
CA PHE A 102 13.34 -6.35 -18.89
C PHE A 102 14.55 -6.62 -19.79
N VAL A 103 15.67 -5.90 -19.58
CA VAL A 103 16.91 -6.11 -20.34
C VAL A 103 17.43 -7.53 -20.15
N LYS A 104 17.43 -8.03 -18.92
CA LYS A 104 17.88 -9.39 -18.60
C LYS A 104 17.04 -10.48 -19.29
N ARG A 105 15.73 -10.26 -19.44
CA ARG A 105 14.81 -11.19 -20.12
C ARG A 105 14.67 -10.92 -21.62
N GLY A 106 15.31 -9.88 -22.16
CA GLY A 106 15.19 -9.50 -23.57
C GLY A 106 13.78 -8.99 -23.94
N LEU A 107 13.10 -8.33 -22.99
CA LEU A 107 11.73 -7.83 -23.16
C LEU A 107 11.73 -6.37 -23.61
N ASP A 108 11.03 -6.05 -24.70
CA ASP A 108 10.77 -4.67 -25.13
C ASP A 108 9.53 -4.13 -24.40
N ARG A 109 9.74 -3.72 -23.15
CA ARG A 109 8.70 -3.24 -22.24
C ARG A 109 9.16 -1.99 -21.51
N LYS A 110 8.18 -1.22 -21.03
CA LYS A 110 8.42 0.04 -20.31
C LYS A 110 7.64 0.07 -19.00
N SER A 111 8.20 0.77 -18.04
CA SER A 111 7.57 1.04 -16.76
C SER A 111 7.61 2.53 -16.44
N ILE A 112 6.63 3.00 -15.68
CA ILE A 112 6.52 4.40 -15.30
C ILE A 112 5.96 4.53 -13.88
N ALA A 113 6.59 5.39 -13.07
CA ALA A 113 6.03 5.80 -11.79
C ALA A 113 5.25 7.10 -11.98
N VAL A 114 4.04 7.14 -11.44
CA VAL A 114 3.13 8.29 -11.51
C VAL A 114 3.00 8.86 -10.11
N VAL A 115 3.40 10.12 -9.93
CA VAL A 115 3.06 10.86 -8.70
C VAL A 115 1.54 10.96 -8.65
N SER A 116 0.95 10.46 -7.57
CA SER A 116 -0.48 10.21 -7.42
C SER A 116 -0.99 10.94 -6.18
N GLN A 117 -1.98 11.80 -6.39
CA GLN A 117 -2.76 12.49 -5.38
C GLN A 117 -4.08 11.76 -5.16
N VAL A 118 -4.50 11.69 -3.90
CA VAL A 118 -5.77 11.06 -3.53
C VAL A 118 -6.61 12.03 -2.72
N LEU A 119 -7.79 12.32 -3.25
CA LEU A 119 -8.77 13.15 -2.58
C LEU A 119 -9.33 12.41 -1.37
N VAL A 120 -9.42 13.10 -0.24
CA VAL A 120 -10.01 12.61 1.01
C VAL A 120 -11.07 13.59 1.52
N ASP A 121 -11.95 13.15 2.42
CA ASP A 121 -12.93 14.05 3.02
C ASP A 121 -12.24 15.03 3.99
N ARG A 122 -12.49 16.33 3.83
CA ARG A 122 -12.05 17.33 4.81
C ARG A 122 -12.68 17.14 6.20
N GLU A 123 -13.82 16.46 6.27
CA GLU A 123 -14.55 16.17 7.52
C GLU A 123 -14.38 14.71 7.97
N ASP A 124 -13.40 13.98 7.43
CA ASP A 124 -13.14 12.60 7.84
C ASP A 124 -12.83 12.54 9.35
N PRO A 125 -13.53 11.69 10.14
CA PRO A 125 -13.28 11.53 11.57
C PRO A 125 -11.83 11.16 11.92
N ALA A 126 -11.07 10.59 11.00
CA ALA A 126 -9.66 10.26 11.19
C ALA A 126 -8.79 11.50 11.50
N PHE A 127 -9.21 12.70 11.08
CA PHE A 127 -8.50 13.95 11.43
C PHE A 127 -8.62 14.28 12.92
N GLU A 128 -9.75 13.93 13.56
CA GLU A 128 -9.97 14.15 14.99
C GLU A 128 -9.38 13.00 15.84
N ASN A 129 -9.34 11.78 15.29
CA ASN A 129 -8.77 10.60 15.97
C ASN A 129 -7.68 9.91 15.13
N PRO A 130 -6.44 10.43 15.15
CA PRO A 130 -5.29 9.79 14.50
C PRO A 130 -5.02 8.38 15.00
N THR A 131 -4.90 7.41 14.10
CA THR A 131 -4.65 5.99 14.44
C THR A 131 -3.46 5.38 13.72
N LYS A 132 -3.06 5.93 12.56
CA LYS A 132 -2.05 5.30 11.70
C LYS A 132 -0.64 5.54 12.25
N PRO A 133 0.11 4.49 12.62
CA PRO A 133 1.43 4.66 13.19
C PRO A 133 2.48 4.93 12.10
N ILE A 134 3.36 5.90 12.35
CA ILE A 134 4.47 6.26 11.46
C ILE A 134 5.80 6.35 12.23
N GLY A 135 6.91 6.24 11.51
CA GLY A 135 8.24 6.33 12.11
C GLY A 135 8.61 5.13 13.01
N PRO A 136 9.76 5.20 13.69
CA PRO A 136 10.25 4.14 14.56
C PRO A 136 9.44 4.03 15.86
N GLN A 137 9.58 2.91 16.56
CA GLN A 137 9.13 2.75 17.94
C GLN A 137 9.99 3.61 18.88
N LEU A 138 9.34 4.18 19.89
CA LEU A 138 9.94 5.03 20.92
C LEU A 138 9.56 4.50 22.30
N ASP A 139 10.39 4.79 23.30
CA ASP A 139 9.97 4.69 24.69
C ASP A 139 8.93 5.77 25.02
N GLU A 140 8.16 5.55 26.10
CA GLU A 140 7.07 6.42 26.51
C GLU A 140 7.52 7.84 26.80
N GLU A 141 8.66 8.01 27.48
CA GLU A 141 9.19 9.32 27.86
C GLU A 141 9.58 10.13 26.62
N THR A 142 10.31 9.51 25.70
CA THR A 142 10.68 10.13 24.43
C THR A 142 9.45 10.48 23.59
N ALA A 143 8.46 9.58 23.49
CA ALA A 143 7.25 9.80 22.72
C ALA A 143 6.43 10.97 23.28
N LYS A 144 6.14 10.96 24.58
CA LYS A 144 5.38 12.04 25.25
C LYS A 144 6.12 13.37 25.22
N GLY A 145 7.44 13.36 25.46
CA GLY A 145 8.26 14.57 25.37
C GLY A 145 8.35 15.14 23.95
N ARG A 146 8.21 14.32 22.90
CA ARG A 146 8.04 14.83 21.52
C ARG A 146 6.61 15.32 21.28
N GLY A 147 5.60 14.66 21.85
CA GLY A 147 4.20 15.12 21.85
C GLY A 147 4.07 16.56 22.35
N GLU A 148 4.64 16.86 23.52
CA GLU A 148 4.58 18.20 24.14
C GLU A 148 5.36 19.26 23.35
N ARG A 149 6.58 18.94 22.89
CA ARG A 149 7.46 19.90 22.23
C ARG A 149 7.12 20.14 20.76
N ARG A 150 6.52 19.16 20.10
CA ARG A 150 6.33 19.15 18.63
C ARG A 150 4.88 18.96 18.20
N GLY A 151 3.94 18.90 19.14
CA GLY A 151 2.51 18.71 18.85
C GLY A 151 2.17 17.35 18.27
N TRP A 152 2.98 16.31 18.54
CA TRP A 152 2.69 14.96 18.04
C TRP A 152 1.55 14.32 18.82
N THR A 153 0.65 13.68 18.09
CA THR A 153 -0.22 12.65 18.66
C THR A 153 0.59 11.35 18.74
N VAL A 154 0.68 10.75 19.92
CA VAL A 154 1.38 9.48 20.15
C VAL A 154 0.45 8.48 20.81
N LYS A 155 0.57 7.20 20.44
CA LYS A 155 -0.19 6.09 21.02
C LYS A 155 0.73 4.91 21.32
N GLU A 156 0.33 4.09 22.29
CA GLU A 156 0.95 2.79 22.54
C GLU A 156 0.60 1.81 21.39
N ASP A 157 1.58 1.05 20.92
CA ASP A 157 1.46 0.09 19.81
C ASP A 157 1.49 -1.34 20.35
N ALA A 158 0.41 -1.74 21.06
CA ALA A 158 0.16 -3.10 21.53
C ALA A 158 1.35 -3.76 22.25
N GLY A 159 1.92 -3.10 23.27
CA GLY A 159 3.06 -3.61 24.03
C GLY A 159 4.42 -3.53 23.32
N ARG A 160 4.48 -3.03 22.07
CA ARG A 160 5.73 -2.86 21.30
C ARG A 160 6.39 -1.48 21.50
N GLY A 161 5.87 -0.68 22.43
CA GLY A 161 6.33 0.69 22.70
C GLY A 161 5.35 1.75 22.21
N TRP A 162 5.83 2.97 22.01
CA TRP A 162 5.03 4.13 21.59
C TRP A 162 5.40 4.58 20.18
N ARG A 163 4.41 5.03 19.40
CA ARG A 163 4.63 5.57 18.05
C ARG A 163 3.87 6.86 17.84
N ARG A 164 4.41 7.71 16.95
CA ARG A 164 3.67 8.86 16.40
C ARG A 164 2.54 8.30 15.55
N VAL A 165 1.33 8.81 15.78
CA VAL A 165 0.15 8.48 14.97
C VAL A 165 -0.32 9.70 14.19
N VAL A 166 -0.83 9.47 13.00
CA VAL A 166 -1.39 10.49 12.11
C VAL A 166 -2.78 10.10 11.59
N PRO A 167 -3.56 11.07 11.09
CA PRO A 167 -4.82 10.78 10.43
C PRO A 167 -4.63 9.79 9.28
N SER A 168 -5.58 8.87 9.13
CA SER A 168 -5.67 7.95 8.01
C SER A 168 -7.10 7.96 7.46
N PRO A 169 -7.47 9.05 6.76
CA PRO A 169 -8.79 9.21 6.18
C PRO A 169 -9.02 8.20 5.04
N LEU A 170 -10.27 7.95 4.71
CA LEU A 170 -10.63 7.05 3.62
C LEU A 170 -10.34 7.70 2.25
N PRO A 171 -9.74 6.96 1.31
CA PRO A 171 -9.53 7.46 -0.04
C PRO A 171 -10.87 7.60 -0.78
N ARG A 172 -11.07 8.71 -1.48
CA ARG A 172 -12.29 8.97 -2.26
C ARG A 172 -12.09 8.95 -3.76
N GLU A 173 -11.02 9.59 -4.24
CA GLU A 173 -10.76 9.73 -5.67
C GLU A 173 -9.26 9.80 -5.94
N ILE A 174 -8.80 9.12 -6.99
CA ILE A 174 -7.42 9.19 -7.48
C ILE A 174 -7.39 10.20 -8.62
N LEU A 175 -6.70 11.33 -8.43
CA LEU A 175 -6.76 12.44 -9.38
C LEU A 175 -6.08 12.14 -10.71
N GLU A 176 -5.02 11.33 -10.70
CA GLU A 176 -4.28 10.92 -11.90
C GLU A 176 -4.82 9.62 -12.53
N LEU A 177 -6.05 9.21 -12.20
CA LEU A 177 -6.64 7.95 -12.67
C LEU A 177 -6.66 7.83 -14.20
N GLU A 178 -7.04 8.88 -14.92
CA GLU A 178 -7.15 8.84 -16.38
C GLU A 178 -5.78 8.68 -17.06
N GLN A 179 -4.73 9.30 -16.49
CA GLN A 179 -3.35 9.12 -16.94
C GLN A 179 -2.86 7.70 -16.65
N ILE A 180 -3.18 7.16 -15.47
CA ILE A 180 -2.87 5.76 -15.12
C ILE A 180 -3.56 4.81 -16.11
N LYS A 181 -4.86 4.96 -16.36
CA LYS A 181 -5.61 4.16 -17.35
C LYS A 181 -4.97 4.19 -18.73
N LEU A 182 -4.61 5.37 -19.22
CA LEU A 182 -3.95 5.53 -20.52
C LEU A 182 -2.66 4.72 -20.59
N LEU A 183 -1.80 4.84 -19.57
CA LEU A 183 -0.50 4.15 -19.53
C LEU A 183 -0.65 2.63 -19.44
N VAL A 184 -1.62 2.15 -18.65
CA VAL A 184 -1.94 0.72 -18.55
C VAL A 184 -2.43 0.17 -19.89
N ASN A 185 -3.30 0.90 -20.59
CA ASN A 185 -3.82 0.51 -21.90
C ASN A 185 -2.72 0.47 -22.98
N GLU A 186 -1.71 1.33 -22.87
CA GLU A 186 -0.52 1.31 -23.73
C GLU A 186 0.50 0.20 -23.34
N GLY A 187 0.19 -0.62 -22.33
CA GLY A 187 0.98 -1.78 -21.94
C GLY A 187 2.20 -1.46 -21.07
N TYR A 188 2.21 -0.30 -20.41
CA TYR A 188 3.21 0.00 -19.38
C TYR A 188 2.92 -0.80 -18.11
N ILE A 189 3.98 -1.21 -17.40
CA ILE A 189 3.87 -1.53 -15.98
C ILE A 189 3.85 -0.20 -15.22
N VAL A 190 2.70 0.15 -14.65
CA VAL A 190 2.50 1.44 -13.97
C VAL A 190 2.70 1.27 -12.47
N ILE A 191 3.56 2.10 -11.87
CA ILE A 191 3.67 2.24 -10.43
C ILE A 191 2.88 3.50 -10.03
N ALA A 192 1.86 3.36 -9.20
CA ALA A 192 1.00 4.47 -8.81
C ALA A 192 0.55 4.34 -7.35
N CYS A 193 -0.05 5.41 -6.81
CA CYS A 193 -0.59 5.46 -5.44
C CYS A 193 0.42 4.97 -4.39
N GLY A 194 1.70 5.30 -4.59
CA GLY A 194 2.76 4.92 -3.65
C GLY A 194 2.47 5.50 -2.26
N GLY A 195 2.53 4.64 -1.25
CA GLY A 195 2.17 5.01 0.12
C GLY A 195 0.68 5.17 0.40
N GLY A 196 -0.20 4.87 -0.57
CA GLY A 196 -1.62 5.18 -0.51
C GLY A 196 -2.02 6.45 -1.27
N GLY A 197 -1.05 7.16 -1.86
CA GLY A 197 -1.29 8.45 -2.54
C GLY A 197 -1.05 9.64 -1.62
N ILE A 198 -0.74 10.79 -2.20
CA ILE A 198 -0.56 12.05 -1.46
C ILE A 198 -1.95 12.58 -1.10
N PRO A 199 -2.31 12.68 0.18
CA PRO A 199 -3.64 13.10 0.59
C PRO A 199 -3.86 14.59 0.30
N VAL A 200 -4.96 14.88 -0.40
CA VAL A 200 -5.40 16.25 -0.71
C VAL A 200 -6.88 16.41 -0.36
N ILE A 201 -7.26 17.65 -0.04
CA ILE A 201 -8.67 18.06 0.11
C ILE A 201 -8.99 19.19 -0.86
N GLU A 202 -10.27 19.35 -1.18
CA GLU A 202 -10.76 20.56 -1.84
C GLU A 202 -11.13 21.64 -0.81
N ASN A 203 -10.58 22.83 -0.98
CA ASN A 203 -11.00 23.99 -0.19
C ASN A 203 -12.33 24.57 -0.72
N LYS A 204 -12.85 25.62 -0.06
CA LYS A 204 -14.12 26.28 -0.44
C LYS A 204 -14.15 26.89 -1.86
N LYS A 205 -13.00 26.96 -2.53
CA LYS A 205 -12.84 27.46 -3.91
C LYS A 205 -12.50 26.33 -4.89
N ASN A 206 -12.60 25.06 -4.47
CA ASN A 206 -12.24 23.86 -5.22
C ASN A 206 -10.76 23.85 -5.66
N TYR A 207 -9.88 24.46 -4.87
CA TYR A 207 -8.44 24.23 -5.04
C TYR A 207 -8.00 23.06 -4.17
N LEU A 208 -7.14 22.23 -4.74
CA LEU A 208 -6.46 21.17 -4.02
C LEU A 208 -5.50 21.76 -2.99
N VAL A 209 -5.55 21.21 -1.79
CA VAL A 209 -4.66 21.55 -0.68
C VAL A 209 -4.17 20.24 -0.07
N GLY A 210 -2.85 20.07 0.01
CA GLY A 210 -2.23 18.94 0.71
C GLY A 210 -2.56 18.98 2.21
N VAL A 211 -2.75 17.80 2.79
CA VAL A 211 -3.05 17.66 4.22
C VAL A 211 -2.09 16.67 4.87
N GLU A 212 -1.74 16.87 6.13
CA GLU A 212 -0.88 15.93 6.85
C GLU A 212 -1.68 14.71 7.31
N ALA A 213 -1.70 13.69 6.47
CA ALA A 213 -2.32 12.40 6.72
C ALA A 213 -1.53 11.30 6.00
N VAL A 214 -1.82 10.04 6.30
CA VAL A 214 -1.32 8.89 5.53
C VAL A 214 -2.49 7.99 5.23
N ILE A 215 -2.80 7.83 3.94
CA ILE A 215 -3.89 6.98 3.48
C ILE A 215 -3.47 5.51 3.60
N ASP A 216 -4.38 4.63 3.99
CA ASP A 216 -4.08 3.21 3.96
C ASP A 216 -3.87 2.72 2.52
N LYS A 217 -2.65 2.22 2.24
CA LYS A 217 -2.28 1.76 0.90
C LYS A 217 -3.24 0.71 0.36
N ASP A 218 -3.74 -0.21 1.19
CA ASP A 218 -4.51 -1.35 0.71
C ASP A 218 -5.93 -0.86 0.34
N LEU A 219 -6.49 0.09 1.09
CA LEU A 219 -7.73 0.80 0.72
C LEU A 219 -7.56 1.64 -0.54
N ALA A 220 -6.47 2.40 -0.67
CA ALA A 220 -6.19 3.18 -1.88
C ALA A 220 -5.99 2.27 -3.12
N SER A 221 -5.39 1.10 -2.92
CA SER A 221 -5.20 0.11 -3.99
C SER A 221 -6.51 -0.56 -4.38
N SER A 222 -7.40 -0.79 -3.41
CA SER A 222 -8.76 -1.25 -3.67
C SER A 222 -9.53 -0.23 -4.52
N LEU A 223 -9.49 1.06 -4.15
CA LEU A 223 -10.06 2.14 -4.96
C LEU A 223 -9.50 2.14 -6.38
N LEU A 224 -8.17 2.07 -6.54
CA LEU A 224 -7.53 2.00 -7.84
C LEU A 224 -7.99 0.78 -8.65
N ALA A 225 -8.13 -0.39 -8.02
CA ALA A 225 -8.59 -1.60 -8.67
C ALA A 225 -10.05 -1.51 -9.13
N ILE A 226 -10.93 -0.91 -8.32
CA ILE A 226 -12.32 -0.62 -8.70
C ILE A 226 -12.35 0.31 -9.91
N ASP A 227 -11.62 1.42 -9.85
CA ASP A 227 -11.63 2.48 -10.85
C ASP A 227 -11.02 2.05 -12.20
N LEU A 228 -10.03 1.15 -12.15
CA LEU A 228 -9.46 0.51 -13.33
C LEU A 228 -10.27 -0.66 -13.85
N LYS A 229 -11.32 -1.10 -13.12
CA LYS A 229 -12.07 -2.33 -13.41
C LYS A 229 -11.13 -3.52 -13.54
N ALA A 230 -10.19 -3.64 -12.61
CA ALA A 230 -9.21 -4.71 -12.62
C ALA A 230 -9.90 -6.08 -12.60
N ASP A 231 -9.35 -7.04 -13.35
CA ASP A 231 -9.83 -8.42 -13.33
C ASP A 231 -9.46 -9.12 -12.02
N VAL A 232 -8.32 -8.72 -11.43
CA VAL A 232 -7.88 -9.21 -10.12
C VAL A 232 -7.22 -8.10 -9.31
N PHE A 233 -7.61 -8.01 -8.04
CA PHE A 233 -6.92 -7.21 -7.03
C PHE A 233 -6.13 -8.15 -6.12
N VAL A 234 -4.83 -7.89 -5.97
CA VAL A 234 -3.92 -8.72 -5.17
C VAL A 234 -3.21 -7.87 -4.12
N ILE A 235 -3.25 -8.32 -2.87
CA ILE A 235 -2.42 -7.76 -1.79
C ILE A 235 -1.35 -8.77 -1.43
N THR A 236 -0.08 -8.38 -1.51
CA THR A 236 1.02 -9.20 -1.00
C THR A 236 1.37 -8.82 0.44
N THR A 237 1.60 -9.84 1.28
CA THR A 237 1.89 -9.69 2.71
C THR A 237 2.87 -10.78 3.18
N GLY A 238 3.23 -10.78 4.46
CA GLY A 238 4.20 -11.73 5.03
C GLY A 238 3.70 -13.17 5.23
N VAL A 239 2.47 -13.48 4.81
CA VAL A 239 1.84 -14.80 4.99
C VAL A 239 1.24 -15.28 3.68
N GLU A 240 1.28 -16.60 3.45
CA GLU A 240 0.70 -17.22 2.26
C GLU A 240 -0.83 -17.10 2.24
N ARG A 241 -1.49 -17.27 3.41
CA ARG A 241 -2.95 -17.24 3.56
C ARG A 241 -3.35 -16.43 4.78
N VAL A 242 -4.52 -15.80 4.68
CA VAL A 242 -5.24 -15.24 5.82
C VAL A 242 -5.65 -16.39 6.75
N ALA A 243 -5.56 -16.16 8.06
CA ALA A 243 -6.04 -17.10 9.07
C ALA A 243 -6.95 -16.39 10.07
N ILE A 244 -7.88 -17.14 10.65
CA ILE A 244 -8.54 -16.78 11.92
C ILE A 244 -7.77 -17.41 13.08
N ASP A 245 -7.94 -16.85 14.27
CA ASP A 245 -7.26 -17.29 15.50
C ASP A 245 -5.73 -17.33 15.33
N PHE A 246 -5.21 -16.35 14.59
CA PHE A 246 -3.81 -16.25 14.18
C PHE A 246 -2.86 -16.24 15.38
N GLY A 247 -1.80 -17.05 15.31
CA GLY A 247 -0.81 -17.20 16.36
C GLY A 247 -1.27 -18.04 17.56
N THR A 248 -2.46 -18.64 17.50
CA THR A 248 -2.99 -19.51 18.55
C THR A 248 -2.96 -20.99 18.13
N PRO A 249 -3.11 -21.96 19.07
CA PRO A 249 -3.23 -23.37 18.73
C PRO A 249 -4.43 -23.70 17.82
N GLU A 250 -5.45 -22.84 17.78
CA GLU A 250 -6.66 -23.01 16.98
C GLU A 250 -6.57 -22.31 15.61
N GLU A 251 -5.39 -21.79 15.24
CA GLU A 251 -5.17 -21.07 13.99
C GLU A 251 -5.68 -21.87 12.78
N LYS A 252 -6.50 -21.22 11.96
CA LYS A 252 -7.09 -21.83 10.77
C LYS A 252 -6.91 -20.96 9.54
N SER A 253 -6.08 -21.44 8.62
CA SER A 253 -5.87 -20.78 7.33
C SER A 253 -7.10 -20.89 6.42
N LEU A 254 -7.45 -19.79 5.78
CA LEU A 254 -8.60 -19.63 4.91
C LEU A 254 -8.15 -19.74 3.46
N LYS A 255 -8.69 -20.70 2.70
CA LYS A 255 -8.39 -20.84 1.27
C LYS A 255 -9.21 -19.87 0.41
N SER A 256 -10.46 -19.66 0.80
CA SER A 256 -11.40 -18.78 0.10
C SER A 256 -12.39 -18.20 1.10
N LEU A 257 -12.85 -16.99 0.82
CA LEU A 257 -13.91 -16.28 1.51
C LEU A 257 -14.87 -15.71 0.47
N SER A 258 -16.16 -15.90 0.70
CA SER A 258 -17.16 -15.09 0.01
C SER A 258 -17.21 -13.69 0.64
N LEU A 259 -17.86 -12.73 -0.03
CA LEU A 259 -18.04 -11.39 0.51
C LEU A 259 -18.76 -11.44 1.86
N ASP A 260 -19.85 -12.20 1.95
CA ASP A 260 -20.64 -12.30 3.18
C ASP A 260 -19.81 -12.87 4.34
N HIS A 261 -19.07 -13.95 4.10
CA HIS A 261 -18.23 -14.56 5.14
C HIS A 261 -17.04 -13.66 5.53
N ALA A 262 -16.46 -12.92 4.58
CA ALA A 262 -15.42 -11.94 4.89
C ALA A 262 -15.96 -10.83 5.80
N ARG A 263 -17.19 -10.34 5.57
CA ARG A 263 -17.86 -9.35 6.43
C ARG A 263 -18.13 -9.90 7.82
N GLU A 264 -18.71 -11.10 7.92
CA GLU A 264 -18.98 -11.75 9.20
C GLU A 264 -17.72 -11.85 10.06
N LEU A 265 -16.61 -12.33 9.48
CA LEU A 265 -15.34 -12.45 10.19
C LEU A 265 -14.73 -11.09 10.56
N TYR A 266 -14.89 -10.08 9.70
CA TYR A 266 -14.42 -8.73 9.95
C TYR A 266 -15.19 -8.05 11.08
N GLU A 267 -16.53 -8.17 11.09
CA GLU A 267 -17.41 -7.62 12.13
C GLU A 267 -17.26 -8.34 13.47
N ALA A 268 -16.84 -9.60 13.45
CA ALA A 268 -16.49 -10.38 14.64
C ALA A 268 -15.05 -10.14 15.14
N ASP A 269 -14.34 -9.12 14.63
CA ASP A 269 -13.00 -8.71 15.05
C ASP A 269 -11.93 -9.83 14.98
N HIS A 270 -12.04 -10.78 14.03
CA HIS A 270 -11.04 -11.84 13.86
C HIS A 270 -9.69 -11.36 13.31
N PHE A 271 -9.61 -10.13 12.80
CA PHE A 271 -8.43 -9.63 12.09
C PHE A 271 -7.82 -8.42 12.79
N ASP A 272 -6.52 -8.50 13.10
CA ASP A 272 -5.78 -7.44 13.77
C ASP A 272 -5.88 -6.09 13.01
N PRO A 273 -6.33 -5.00 13.67
CA PRO A 273 -6.59 -3.72 13.01
C PRO A 273 -5.32 -2.98 12.56
N GLY A 274 -4.15 -3.38 13.06
CA GLY A 274 -2.85 -2.82 12.67
C GLY A 274 -2.24 -3.50 11.43
N SER A 275 -2.81 -4.62 10.97
CA SER A 275 -2.19 -5.45 9.94
C SER A 275 -3.18 -6.09 8.97
N MET A 276 -3.88 -7.16 9.36
CA MET A 276 -4.76 -7.92 8.47
C MET A 276 -6.11 -7.25 8.27
N GLY A 277 -6.65 -6.57 9.29
CA GLY A 277 -7.94 -5.87 9.23
C GLY A 277 -8.09 -4.95 8.02
N PRO A 278 -7.18 -3.98 7.79
CA PRO A 278 -7.24 -3.10 6.61
C PRO A 278 -7.21 -3.84 5.27
N LYS A 279 -6.53 -4.99 5.20
CA LYS A 279 -6.47 -5.82 3.97
C LYS A 279 -7.80 -6.50 3.69
N ILE A 280 -8.45 -7.01 4.74
CA ILE A 280 -9.78 -7.60 4.65
C ILE A 280 -10.81 -6.54 4.27
N LEU A 281 -10.76 -5.36 4.90
CA LEU A 281 -11.62 -4.25 4.55
C LEU A 281 -11.43 -3.82 3.09
N ALA A 282 -10.19 -3.73 2.61
CA ALA A 282 -9.89 -3.42 1.22
C ALA A 282 -10.47 -4.46 0.24
N MET A 283 -10.41 -5.75 0.57
CA MET A 283 -11.00 -6.83 -0.23
C MET A 283 -12.53 -6.76 -0.22
N ILE A 284 -13.15 -6.50 0.94
CA ILE A 284 -14.60 -6.30 1.07
C ILE A 284 -15.04 -5.14 0.17
N GLN A 285 -14.41 -3.96 0.30
CA GLN A 285 -14.74 -2.78 -0.51
C GLN A 285 -14.56 -3.04 -2.00
N TYR A 286 -13.48 -3.73 -2.39
CA TYR A 286 -13.23 -4.08 -3.79
C TYR A 286 -14.38 -4.91 -4.36
N LEU A 287 -14.78 -5.98 -3.66
CA LEU A 287 -15.87 -6.85 -4.10
C LEU A 287 -17.21 -6.10 -4.12
N GLU A 288 -17.56 -5.40 -3.04
CA GLU A 288 -18.82 -4.64 -2.93
C GLU A 288 -19.04 -3.66 -4.10
N ASN A 289 -17.96 -3.08 -4.60
CA ASN A 289 -17.99 -2.10 -5.68
C ASN A 289 -17.76 -2.72 -7.07
N GLY A 290 -18.04 -4.03 -7.23
CA GLY A 290 -18.07 -4.71 -8.52
C GLY A 290 -16.77 -5.40 -8.93
N GLY A 291 -15.79 -5.47 -8.03
CA GLY A 291 -14.58 -6.27 -8.23
C GLY A 291 -14.90 -7.76 -8.38
N ALA A 292 -14.24 -8.42 -9.34
CA ALA A 292 -14.55 -9.81 -9.68
C ALA A 292 -13.85 -10.84 -8.78
N LYS A 293 -12.53 -10.67 -8.59
CA LYS A 293 -11.67 -11.60 -7.83
C LYS A 293 -10.63 -10.84 -7.01
N GLY A 294 -10.56 -11.12 -5.71
CA GLY A 294 -9.52 -10.62 -4.82
C GLY A 294 -8.60 -11.75 -4.35
N VAL A 295 -7.34 -11.45 -4.06
CA VAL A 295 -6.37 -12.42 -3.51
C VAL A 295 -5.47 -11.76 -2.47
N ILE A 296 -5.34 -12.37 -1.29
CA ILE A 296 -4.27 -12.05 -0.34
C ILE A 296 -3.28 -13.22 -0.33
N THR A 297 -2.00 -12.93 -0.52
CA THR A 297 -0.95 -13.94 -0.55
C THR A 297 0.42 -13.38 -0.17
N SER A 298 1.47 -14.19 -0.22
CA SER A 298 2.85 -13.75 -0.08
C SER A 298 3.52 -13.50 -1.44
N PRO A 299 4.57 -12.64 -1.51
CA PRO A 299 5.22 -12.31 -2.79
C PRO A 299 5.71 -13.52 -3.58
N GLU A 300 6.23 -14.54 -2.90
CA GLU A 300 6.74 -15.77 -3.52
C GLU A 300 5.65 -16.65 -4.15
N ASN A 301 4.42 -16.54 -3.67
CA ASN A 301 3.26 -17.31 -4.14
C ASN A 301 2.40 -16.53 -5.14
N LEU A 302 2.81 -15.34 -5.57
CA LEU A 302 1.99 -14.43 -6.38
C LEU A 302 1.40 -15.07 -7.66
N ILE A 303 2.21 -15.83 -8.41
CA ILE A 303 1.76 -16.50 -9.64
C ILE A 303 0.77 -17.61 -9.32
N GLU A 304 1.15 -18.53 -8.43
CA GLU A 304 0.30 -19.65 -7.98
C GLU A 304 -1.04 -19.16 -7.42
N ALA A 305 -1.02 -18.05 -6.68
CA ALA A 305 -2.20 -17.47 -6.09
C ALA A 305 -3.13 -16.84 -7.14
N ILE A 306 -2.60 -16.17 -8.17
CA ILE A 306 -3.45 -15.66 -9.25
C ILE A 306 -4.09 -16.80 -10.04
N GLU A 307 -3.37 -17.91 -10.23
CA GLU A 307 -3.84 -19.13 -10.90
C GLU A 307 -4.86 -19.93 -10.07
N GLY A 308 -4.94 -19.71 -8.75
CA GLY A 308 -5.89 -20.39 -7.86
C GLY A 308 -5.32 -21.51 -7.02
N ASN A 309 -3.99 -21.69 -7.01
CA ASN A 309 -3.31 -22.80 -6.33
C ASN A 309 -2.81 -22.42 -4.93
N SER A 310 -2.69 -21.13 -4.63
CA SER A 310 -2.23 -20.60 -3.33
C SER A 310 -3.03 -19.35 -2.94
N GLY A 311 -2.72 -18.74 -1.79
CA GLY A 311 -3.42 -17.54 -1.33
C GLY A 311 -4.77 -17.81 -0.66
N THR A 312 -5.35 -16.73 -0.15
CA THR A 312 -6.76 -16.64 0.24
C THR A 312 -7.51 -15.89 -0.84
N HIS A 313 -8.50 -16.54 -1.44
CA HIS A 313 -9.33 -15.98 -2.49
C HIS A 313 -10.57 -15.28 -1.96
N PHE A 314 -10.91 -14.12 -2.52
CA PHE A 314 -12.10 -13.35 -2.21
C PHE A 314 -12.99 -13.32 -3.44
N VAL A 315 -14.24 -13.73 -3.29
CA VAL A 315 -15.25 -13.84 -4.36
C VAL A 315 -16.60 -13.28 -3.90
N GLN A 316 -17.47 -12.90 -4.83
CA GLN A 316 -18.79 -12.31 -4.53
C GLN A 316 -19.68 -13.27 -3.71
N ASN A 317 -20.09 -14.41 -4.27
CA ASN A 317 -20.78 -15.53 -3.60
C ASN A 317 -20.84 -16.74 -4.55
#